data_AF-A0AAW0KZM1-F1
#
_entry.id   AF-A0AAW0KZM1-F1
#
_cell.length_a   1.000
_cell.length_b   1.000
_cell.length_c   1.000
_cell.angle_alpha   90.00
_cell.angle_beta   90.00
_cell.angle_gamma   90.00
#
_symmetry.space_group_name_H-M   'P 1'
#
loop_
_entity.id
_entity.type
_entity.pdbx_description
1 polymer ?
#
loop_
_entity_poly.entity_id
_entity_poly.type
_entity_poly.pdbx_seq_one_letter_code
_entity_poly.pdbx_strand_id
1 'polypeptide(L)'
;MAPTVATPMSESSDITDFIVTKGNGVKGLSEMGPKTLPRQYIQPLEEWITEKWGFFQVINHGVSIEVLENVKDATHKFFNLPAEEKRKFSKENSPSNNVRGTMDTKSHHYPKPGNR
;
A
#
# COMPACT_ATOMS: atom_id res chain seq x y z
N MET A 1 -29.50 -26.09 0.59
CA MET A 1 -28.73 -24.85 0.38
C MET A 1 -27.29 -25.15 0.72
N ALA A 2 -26.40 -25.22 -0.27
CA ALA A 2 -24.98 -25.46 -0.05
C ALA A 2 -24.30 -24.17 0.45
N PRO A 3 -23.30 -24.25 1.34
CA PRO A 3 -22.57 -23.07 1.77
C PRO A 3 -21.76 -22.52 0.60
N THR A 4 -21.84 -21.21 0.38
CA THR A 4 -21.01 -20.49 -0.59
C THR A 4 -19.55 -20.66 -0.22
N VAL A 5 -18.84 -21.55 -0.93
CA VAL A 5 -17.40 -21.73 -0.80
C VAL A 5 -16.74 -20.49 -1.35
N ALA A 6 -16.01 -19.76 -0.50
CA ALA A 6 -15.16 -18.65 -0.93
C ALA A 6 -14.15 -19.16 -1.96
N THR A 7 -14.28 -18.70 -3.20
CA THR A 7 -13.37 -19.04 -4.29
C THR A 7 -11.95 -18.57 -3.93
N PRO A 8 -10.93 -19.45 -4.00
CA PRO A 8 -9.56 -19.05 -3.70
C PRO A 8 -9.09 -18.07 -4.78
N MET A 9 -8.78 -16.83 -4.38
CA MET A 9 -8.25 -15.79 -5.26
C MET A 9 -6.85 -16.20 -5.75
N SER A 10 -6.78 -16.93 -6.86
CA SER A 10 -5.51 -17.48 -7.40
C SER A 10 -4.95 -16.67 -8.56
N GLU A 11 -5.72 -15.73 -9.12
CA GLU A 11 -5.33 -14.95 -10.29
C GLU A 11 -4.85 -13.53 -9.94
N SER A 12 -3.86 -13.06 -10.70
CA SER A 12 -3.26 -11.72 -10.53
C SER A 12 -4.26 -10.58 -10.73
N SER A 13 -5.21 -10.77 -11.65
CA SER A 13 -6.28 -9.81 -11.98
C SER A 13 -7.20 -9.58 -10.78
N ASP A 14 -7.63 -10.67 -10.12
CA ASP A 14 -8.57 -10.60 -9.00
C ASP A 14 -7.97 -9.88 -7.79
N ILE A 15 -6.68 -10.10 -7.53
CA ILE A 15 -5.95 -9.44 -6.44
C ILE A 15 -5.79 -7.94 -6.74
N THR A 16 -5.46 -7.57 -7.98
CA THR A 16 -5.37 -6.16 -8.37
C THR A 16 -6.72 -5.45 -8.33
N ASP A 17 -7.79 -6.12 -8.72
CA ASP A 17 -9.15 -5.58 -8.63
C ASP A 17 -9.55 -5.35 -7.16
N PHE A 18 -9.33 -6.34 -6.30
CA PHE A 18 -9.63 -6.19 -4.89
C PHE A 18 -8.83 -5.07 -4.20
N ILE A 19 -7.52 -5.00 -4.46
CA ILE A 19 -6.62 -4.08 -3.74
C ILE A 19 -6.74 -2.66 -4.28
N VAL A 20 -6.73 -2.52 -5.60
CA VAL A 20 -6.58 -1.22 -6.28
C VAL A 20 -7.92 -0.67 -6.73
N THR A 21 -8.67 -1.40 -7.56
CA THR A 21 -9.90 -0.86 -8.18
C THR A 21 -11.03 -0.74 -7.16
N LYS A 22 -11.18 -1.73 -6.28
CA LYS A 22 -12.14 -1.70 -5.15
C LYS A 22 -11.62 -0.89 -3.96
N GLY A 23 -10.33 -0.55 -3.95
CA GLY A 23 -9.74 0.36 -2.97
C GLY A 23 -9.53 -0.23 -1.57
N ASN A 24 -9.52 -1.57 -1.43
CA ASN A 24 -9.28 -2.21 -0.13
C ASN A 24 -7.83 -2.09 0.35
N GLY A 25 -6.88 -1.91 -0.58
CA GLY A 25 -5.46 -1.77 -0.29
C GLY A 25 -4.83 -3.04 0.31
N VAL A 26 -3.54 -2.93 0.67
CA VAL A 26 -2.80 -4.04 1.30
C VAL A 26 -3.25 -4.32 2.74
N LYS A 27 -3.88 -3.36 3.40
CA LYS A 27 -4.47 -3.53 4.74
C LYS A 27 -5.64 -4.51 4.69
N GLY A 28 -6.58 -4.32 3.76
CA GLY A 28 -7.68 -5.26 3.56
C GLY A 28 -7.18 -6.65 3.17
N LEU A 29 -6.12 -6.74 2.36
CA LEU A 29 -5.47 -8.02 2.06
C LEU A 29 -4.90 -8.70 3.33
N SER A 30 -4.23 -7.96 4.19
CA SER A 30 -3.67 -8.48 5.45
C SER A 30 -4.75 -8.99 6.40
N GLU A 31 -5.86 -8.24 6.53
CA GLU A 31 -7.00 -8.59 7.38
C GLU A 31 -7.74 -9.86 6.91
N MET A 32 -7.63 -10.24 5.63
CA MET A 32 -8.17 -11.51 5.11
C MET A 32 -7.32 -12.74 5.49
N GLY A 33 -6.14 -12.56 6.09
CA GLY A 33 -5.29 -13.67 6.57
C GLY A 33 -4.77 -14.62 5.48
N PRO A 34 -4.16 -14.15 4.38
CA PRO A 34 -3.65 -15.02 3.33
C PRO A 34 -2.48 -15.89 3.87
N LYS A 35 -2.50 -17.19 3.53
CA LYS A 35 -1.48 -18.16 3.96
C LYS A 35 -0.13 -17.98 3.26
N THR A 36 -0.13 -17.31 2.11
CA THR A 36 1.05 -17.10 1.27
C THR A 36 1.01 -15.71 0.68
N LEU A 37 2.16 -15.05 0.56
CA LEU A 37 2.26 -13.75 -0.11
C LEU A 37 1.99 -13.91 -1.61
N PRO A 38 1.13 -13.07 -2.21
CA PRO A 38 0.96 -13.05 -3.65
C PRO A 38 2.29 -12.73 -4.36
N ARG A 39 2.52 -13.35 -5.53
CA ARG A 39 3.79 -13.22 -6.27
C ARG A 39 4.17 -11.77 -6.59
N GLN A 40 3.20 -10.89 -6.72
CA GLN A 40 3.37 -9.46 -7.00
C GLN A 40 4.09 -8.70 -5.87
N TYR A 41 4.09 -9.25 -4.64
CA TYR A 41 4.77 -8.65 -3.48
C TYR A 41 6.17 -9.25 -3.23
N ILE A 42 6.57 -10.25 -4.02
CA ILE A 42 7.90 -10.84 -3.90
C ILE A 42 8.87 -9.92 -4.64
N GLN A 43 9.70 -9.21 -3.88
CA GLN A 43 10.74 -8.36 -4.46
C GLN A 43 11.79 -9.24 -5.16
N PRO A 44 12.22 -8.88 -6.38
CA PRO A 44 13.28 -9.59 -7.09
C PRO A 44 14.60 -9.50 -6.31
N LEU A 45 15.35 -10.60 -6.30
CA LEU A 45 16.56 -10.75 -5.49
C LEU A 45 17.70 -9.84 -5.99
N GLU A 46 17.62 -9.36 -7.23
CA GLU A 46 18.66 -8.57 -7.89
C GLU A 46 18.68 -7.08 -7.51
N GLU A 47 17.78 -6.58 -6.65
CA GLU A 47 17.76 -5.17 -6.17
C GLU A 47 18.56 -4.94 -4.88
N TRP A 48 19.68 -5.65 -4.70
CA TRP A 48 20.50 -5.50 -3.50
C TRP A 48 21.70 -4.57 -3.72
N ILE A 49 21.59 -3.38 -3.11
CA ILE A 49 22.63 -2.66 -2.37
C ILE A 49 23.86 -2.18 -3.17
N THR A 50 23.81 -0.91 -3.58
CA THR A 50 24.92 0.08 -3.55
C THR A 50 24.24 1.46 -3.54
N GLU A 51 24.42 2.41 -2.62
CA GLU A 51 25.64 2.97 -2.05
C GLU A 51 25.41 3.49 -0.60
N LYS A 52 26.50 3.86 0.06
CA LYS A 52 26.61 4.26 1.47
C LYS A 52 25.70 5.45 1.87
N TRP A 53 24.73 5.17 2.75
CA TRP A 53 24.04 6.05 3.70
C TRP A 53 23.39 7.35 3.15
N GLY A 54 22.07 7.29 2.91
CA GLY A 54 21.20 8.44 2.62
C GLY A 54 20.12 8.74 3.67
N PHE A 55 20.24 8.23 4.90
CA PHE A 55 19.23 8.36 5.97
C PHE A 55 19.86 8.67 7.33
N PHE A 56 19.19 9.52 8.13
CA PHE A 56 19.53 9.82 9.52
C PHE A 56 18.26 9.96 10.36
N GLN A 57 18.35 9.67 11.66
CA GLN A 57 17.26 9.89 12.61
C GLN A 57 17.56 11.13 13.45
N VAL A 58 16.56 11.99 13.63
CA VAL A 58 16.66 13.17 14.49
C VAL A 58 15.96 12.90 15.80
N ILE A 59 16.68 13.07 16.91
CA ILE A 59 16.14 13.07 18.27
C ILE A 59 16.12 14.49 18.82
N ASN A 60 15.29 14.77 19.83
CA ASN A 60 15.15 16.09 20.43
C ASN A 60 14.85 17.22 19.41
N HIS A 61 14.03 16.93 18.39
CA HIS A 61 13.64 17.85 17.32
C HIS A 61 12.70 18.99 17.77
N GLY A 62 12.40 19.11 19.08
CA GLY A 62 11.55 20.17 19.64
C GLY A 62 10.04 20.05 19.37
N VAL A 63 9.61 19.04 18.60
CA VAL A 63 8.19 18.73 18.39
C VAL A 63 7.70 17.92 19.59
N SER A 64 6.57 18.34 20.18
CA SER A 64 5.97 17.65 21.32
C SER A 64 5.64 16.19 20.99
N ILE A 65 5.89 15.31 21.96
CA ILE A 65 5.59 13.88 21.84
C ILE A 65 4.09 13.66 21.63
N GLU A 66 3.25 14.46 22.29
CA GLU A 66 1.78 14.39 22.14
C GLU A 66 1.35 14.63 20.69
N VAL A 67 2.03 15.52 19.96
CA VAL A 67 1.74 15.78 18.53
C VAL A 67 2.09 14.55 17.69
N LEU A 68 3.22 13.91 17.97
CA LEU A 68 3.63 12.68 17.28
C LEU A 68 2.65 11.53 17.55
N GLU A 69 2.21 11.38 18.80
CA GLU A 69 1.21 10.37 19.19
C GLU A 69 -0.13 10.64 18.52
N ASN A 70 -0.61 11.88 18.55
CA ASN A 70 -1.87 12.26 17.90
C ASN A 70 -1.83 12.00 16.38
N VAL A 71 -0.70 12.26 15.71
CA VAL A 71 -0.55 11.97 14.27
C VAL A 71 -0.55 10.47 14.00
N LYS A 72 0.13 9.66 14.84
CA LYS A 72 0.08 8.20 14.74
C LYS A 72 -1.35 7.69 14.93
N ASP A 73 -2.05 8.16 15.95
CA ASP A 73 -3.41 7.77 16.26
C ASP A 73 -4.40 8.18 15.17
N ALA A 74 -4.29 9.40 14.65
CA ALA A 74 -5.10 9.87 13.54
C ALA A 74 -4.88 9.02 12.29
N THR A 75 -3.62 8.63 12.02
CA THR A 75 -3.27 7.73 10.92
C THR A 75 -3.92 6.36 11.11
N HIS A 76 -3.83 5.76 12.31
CA HIS A 76 -4.49 4.50 12.61
C HIS A 76 -6.01 4.58 12.45
N LYS A 77 -6.64 5.63 12.98
CA LYS A 77 -8.09 5.86 12.85
C LYS A 77 -8.50 5.97 11.39
N PHE A 78 -7.77 6.74 10.58
CA PHE A 78 -8.04 6.92 9.16
C PHE A 78 -7.99 5.59 8.38
N PHE A 79 -6.93 4.79 8.56
CA PHE A 79 -6.81 3.52 7.84
C PHE A 79 -7.78 2.44 8.33
N ASN A 80 -8.36 2.61 9.52
CA ASN A 80 -9.43 1.78 10.06
C ASN A 80 -10.84 2.17 9.58
N LEU A 81 -11.01 3.31 8.90
CA LEU A 81 -12.29 3.65 8.27
C LEU A 81 -12.67 2.65 7.17
N PRO A 82 -13.98 2.50 6.87
CA PRO A 82 -14.45 1.69 5.76
C PRO A 82 -13.82 2.08 4.42
N ALA A 83 -13.69 1.12 3.51
CA ALA A 83 -13.11 1.36 2.18
C ALA A 83 -13.86 2.46 1.40
N GLU A 84 -15.17 2.55 1.56
CA GLU A 84 -16.02 3.56 0.92
C GLU A 84 -15.65 5.00 1.31
N GLU A 85 -15.33 5.22 2.59
CA GLU A 85 -14.93 6.54 3.08
C GLU A 85 -13.53 6.90 2.63
N LYS A 86 -12.59 5.95 2.65
CA LYS A 86 -11.21 6.16 2.19
C LYS A 86 -11.13 6.46 0.70
N ARG A 87 -12.03 5.86 -0.10
CA ARG A 87 -12.07 6.05 -1.55
C ARG A 87 -12.42 7.48 -1.97
N LYS A 88 -13.07 8.27 -1.11
CA LYS A 88 -13.32 9.71 -1.34
C LYS A 88 -12.03 10.52 -1.46
N PHE A 89 -10.94 10.04 -0.89
CA PHE A 89 -9.62 10.65 -0.93
C PHE A 89 -8.69 9.99 -1.96
N SER A 90 -9.24 9.26 -2.95
CA SER A 90 -8.46 8.71 -4.06
C SER A 90 -7.96 9.81 -5.00
N LYS A 91 -6.94 9.50 -5.81
CA LYS A 91 -6.42 10.43 -6.84
C LYS A 91 -7.50 10.93 -7.81
N GLU A 92 -8.50 10.09 -8.11
CA GLU A 92 -9.60 10.40 -9.03
C GLU A 92 -10.65 11.31 -8.40
N ASN A 93 -10.81 11.22 -7.07
CA ASN A 93 -11.76 12.04 -6.31
C ASN A 93 -11.11 13.27 -5.65
N SER A 94 -9.79 13.40 -5.72
CA SER A 94 -9.06 14.51 -5.12
C SER A 94 -9.01 15.71 -6.07
N PRO A 95 -9.27 16.94 -5.56
CA PRO A 95 -9.03 18.16 -6.33
C PRO A 95 -7.53 18.45 -6.56
N SER A 96 -6.62 17.68 -5.96
CA SER A 96 -5.17 17.88 -6.09
C SER A 96 -4.47 16.66 -6.69
N ASN A 97 -3.53 16.90 -7.60
CA ASN A 97 -2.72 15.83 -8.23
C ASN A 97 -1.65 15.21 -7.29
N ASN A 98 -1.55 15.72 -6.05
CA ASN A 98 -0.49 15.34 -5.10
C ASN A 98 -0.87 14.13 -4.23
N VAL A 99 -2.10 13.63 -4.34
CA VAL A 99 -2.52 12.43 -3.61
C VAL A 99 -1.84 11.20 -4.20
N ARG A 100 -0.75 10.79 -3.54
CA ARG A 100 -0.04 9.52 -3.74
C ARG A 100 -0.39 8.56 -2.60
N GLY A 101 -1.65 8.14 -2.55
CA GLY A 101 -2.17 7.21 -1.54
C GLY A 101 -2.97 6.04 -2.13
N THR A 102 -3.47 6.19 -3.36
CA THR A 102 -4.06 5.11 -4.15
C THR A 102 -3.07 4.77 -5.26
N MET A 103 -2.60 3.52 -5.30
CA MET A 103 -1.68 3.05 -6.34
C MET A 103 -2.23 3.43 -7.71
N ASP A 104 -1.47 4.22 -8.46
CA ASP A 104 -1.75 4.53 -9.84
C ASP A 104 -1.51 3.28 -10.70
N THR A 105 -2.49 2.91 -11.51
CA THR A 105 -2.46 1.75 -12.42
C THR A 105 -1.49 1.90 -13.59
N LYS A 106 -0.59 2.90 -13.56
CA LYS A 106 0.50 2.94 -14.51
C LYS A 106 1.51 1.90 -14.07
N SER A 107 1.45 0.73 -14.71
CA SER A 107 2.54 -0.24 -14.75
C SER A 107 3.87 0.52 -14.84
N HIS A 108 4.56 0.64 -13.73
CA HIS A 108 5.93 1.13 -13.73
C HIS A 108 6.75 0.03 -14.38
N HIS A 109 6.89 0.13 -15.70
CA HIS A 109 7.93 -0.60 -16.41
C HIS A 109 9.25 -0.09 -15.86
N TYR A 110 9.85 -0.84 -14.94
CA TYR A 110 11.20 -0.58 -14.50
C TYR A 110 12.11 -0.56 -15.73
N PRO A 111 12.80 0.55 -16.03
CA PRO A 111 13.78 0.55 -17.11
C PRO A 111 14.87 -0.45 -16.71
N LYS A 112 15.03 -1.50 -17.52
CA LYS A 112 16.14 -2.45 -17.38
C LYS A 112 17.44 -1.64 -17.36
N PRO A 113 18.32 -1.80 -16.35
CA PRO A 113 19.63 -1.17 -16.39
C PRO A 113 20.33 -1.66 -17.66
N GLY A 114 20.63 -0.72 -18.55
CA GLY A 114 21.31 -1.00 -19.80
C GLY A 114 22.71 -1.53 -19.52
N ASN A 115 23.06 -2.66 -20.13
CA ASN A 115 24.40 -3.22 -20.10
C ASN A 115 25.40 -2.15 -20.58
N ARG A 116 26.27 -1.71 -19.67
CA ARG A 116 27.60 -1.22 -20.02
C ARG A 116 28.62 -2.28 -19.65
#